data_AF-A0A819UCI6-F1
#
_entry.id   AF-A0A819UCI6-F1
#
_cell.length_a   1.000
_cell.length_b   1.000
_cell.length_c   1.000
_cell.angle_alpha   90.00
_cell.angle_beta   90.00
_cell.angle_gamma   90.00
#
_symmetry.space_group_name_H-M   'P 1'
#
loop_
_entity.id
_entity.type
_entity.pdbx_description
1 polymer ?
#
loop_
_entity_poly.entity_id
_entity_poly.type
_entity_poly.pdbx_seq_one_letter_code
_entity_poly.pdbx_strand_id
1 'polypeptide(L)'
;MFRRPSSEVWKYEQKLDTWIQLSDMLTPRSELGLALIDGYIYACGGTNGEVRLNTIERYSITDNKWTLVCIQKKKKKEIFYRS
;
A
#
# COMPACT_ATOMS: atom_id res chain seq x y z
N MET A 1 12.63 -11.19 13.72
CA MET A 1 11.28 -11.54 13.25
C MET A 1 11.05 -10.84 11.92
N PHE A 2 11.15 -11.56 10.80
CA PHE A 2 10.87 -10.96 9.48
C PHE A 2 9.37 -10.64 9.42
N ARG A 3 9.00 -9.37 9.27
CA ARG A 3 7.59 -8.99 9.11
C ARG A 3 7.11 -9.61 7.80
N ARG A 4 6.24 -10.62 7.90
CA ARG A 4 5.60 -11.22 6.72
C ARG A 4 4.70 -10.17 6.08
N PRO A 5 4.82 -9.93 4.76
CA PRO A 5 3.84 -9.16 4.00
C PRO A 5 2.44 -9.69 4.28
N SER A 6 1.48 -8.78 4.43
CA SER A 6 0.07 -9.13 4.61
C SER A 6 -0.78 -8.26 3.68
N SER A 7 -1.89 -8.82 3.22
CA SER A 7 -2.94 -8.06 2.51
C SER A 7 -4.06 -7.62 3.45
N GLU A 8 -4.11 -8.16 4.67
CA GLU A 8 -5.19 -7.89 5.61
C GLU A 8 -5.18 -6.43 6.06
N VAL A 9 -6.38 -5.85 6.12
CA VAL A 9 -6.59 -4.48 6.59
C VAL A 9 -7.58 -4.51 7.73
N TRP A 10 -7.26 -3.83 8.82
CA TRP A 10 -8.09 -3.79 10.00
C TRP A 10 -8.44 -2.35 10.35
N LYS A 11 -9.72 -2.10 10.63
CA LYS A 11 -10.23 -0.85 11.18
C LYS A 11 -10.50 -1.04 12.67
N TYR A 12 -10.04 -0.11 13.49
CA TYR A 12 -10.42 -0.06 14.89
C TYR A 12 -11.70 0.76 15.08
N GLU A 13 -12.69 0.17 15.75
CA GLU A 13 -13.94 0.84 16.12
C GLU A 13 -13.97 1.16 17.62
N GLN A 14 -13.71 2.42 17.96
CA GLN A 14 -13.58 2.90 19.34
C GLN A 14 -14.82 2.66 20.21
N LYS A 15 -16.02 2.71 19.63
CA LYS A 15 -17.28 2.56 20.38
C LYS A 15 -17.48 1.14 20.89
N LEU A 16 -16.97 0.16 20.15
CA LEU A 16 -17.10 -1.26 20.47
C LEU A 16 -15.82 -1.82 21.09
N ASP A 17 -14.72 -1.05 21.03
CA ASP A 17 -13.37 -1.49 21.38
C ASP A 17 -12.95 -2.77 20.61
N THR A 18 -13.30 -2.81 19.33
CA THR A 18 -13.06 -3.98 18.48
C THR A 18 -12.33 -3.63 17.20
N TRP A 19 -11.53 -4.57 16.72
CA TRP A 19 -10.98 -4.55 15.36
C TRP A 19 -11.93 -5.24 14.39
N ILE A 20 -12.21 -4.58 13.28
CA ILE A 20 -13.06 -5.07 12.20
C ILE A 20 -12.18 -5.28 10.99
N GLN A 21 -12.20 -6.47 10.41
CA GLN A 21 -11.49 -6.76 9.18
C GLN A 21 -12.18 -6.04 8.02
N LEU A 22 -11.41 -5.30 7.24
CA LEU A 22 -11.82 -4.66 6.00
C LEU A 22 -11.38 -5.51 4.81
N SER A 23 -11.74 -5.10 3.60
CA SER A 23 -11.28 -5.80 2.40
C SER A 23 -9.77 -5.76 2.25
N ASP A 24 -9.23 -6.91 1.86
CA ASP A 24 -7.81 -7.12 1.68
C ASP A 24 -7.27 -6.31 0.48
N MET A 25 -6.03 -5.86 0.63
CA MET A 25 -5.22 -5.31 -0.45
C MET A 25 -5.09 -6.30 -1.62
N LEU A 26 -4.87 -5.79 -2.84
CA LEU A 26 -4.75 -6.65 -4.04
C LEU A 26 -3.47 -7.48 -4.04
N THR A 27 -2.43 -7.00 -3.35
CA THR A 27 -1.16 -7.71 -3.20
C THR A 27 -0.71 -7.57 -1.76
N PRO A 28 -0.28 -8.64 -1.08
CA PRO A 28 0.31 -8.52 0.25
C PRO A 28 1.52 -7.58 0.25
N ARG A 29 1.59 -6.68 1.23
CA ARG A 29 2.67 -5.69 1.32
C ARG A 29 3.28 -5.66 2.72
N SER A 30 4.57 -5.40 2.79
CA SER A 30 5.25 -4.84 3.95
C SER A 30 6.15 -3.68 3.50
N GLU A 31 6.63 -2.86 4.44
CA GLU A 31 7.53 -1.73 4.15
C GLU A 31 6.97 -0.72 3.13
N LEU A 32 5.64 -0.64 3.02
CA LEU A 32 4.93 0.28 2.15
C LEU A 32 4.83 1.70 2.76
N GLY A 33 4.61 2.68 1.89
CA GLY A 33 4.13 4.00 2.28
C GLY A 33 2.60 4.07 2.26
N LEU A 34 2.00 4.76 3.22
CA LEU A 34 0.56 5.01 3.29
C LEU A 34 0.26 6.51 3.29
N ALA A 35 -0.79 6.93 2.58
CA ALA A 35 -1.27 8.31 2.59
C ALA A 35 -2.80 8.39 2.45
N LEU A 36 -3.42 9.35 3.12
CA LEU A 36 -4.83 9.70 2.93
C LEU A 36 -4.92 10.91 2.00
N ILE A 37 -5.55 10.76 0.84
CA ILE A 37 -5.68 11.82 -0.17
C ILE A 37 -7.10 11.77 -0.75
N ASP A 38 -7.81 12.89 -0.70
CA ASP A 38 -9.17 13.06 -1.23
C ASP A 38 -10.16 11.97 -0.76
N GLY A 39 -10.06 11.58 0.51
CA GLY A 39 -10.95 10.58 1.12
C GLY A 39 -10.59 9.12 0.82
N TYR A 40 -9.46 8.87 0.16
CA TYR A 40 -8.98 7.51 -0.12
C TYR A 40 -7.63 7.23 0.53
N ILE A 41 -7.42 5.98 0.94
CA ILE A 41 -6.13 5.51 1.47
C ILE A 41 -5.32 4.91 0.34
N TYR A 42 -4.09 5.38 0.14
CA TYR A 42 -3.17 4.88 -0.88
C TYR A 42 -2.07 4.05 -0.23
N ALA A 43 -1.86 2.85 -0.75
CA ALA A 43 -0.74 1.98 -0.44
C ALA A 43 0.27 2.02 -1.59
N CYS A 44 1.46 2.54 -1.29
CA CYS A 44 2.50 2.83 -2.26
C CYS A 44 3.70 1.90 -2.07
N GLY A 45 3.98 1.08 -3.08
CA GLY A 45 5.19 0.24 -3.12
C GLY A 45 5.22 -0.84 -2.03
N GLY A 46 6.37 -0.96 -1.36
CA GLY A 46 6.66 -2.02 -0.39
C GLY A 46 7.29 -3.27 -1.00
N THR A 47 7.14 -4.40 -0.33
CA THR A 47 7.55 -5.72 -0.79
C THR A 47 6.46 -6.75 -0.52
N ASN A 48 6.28 -7.71 -1.43
CA ASN A 48 5.40 -8.86 -1.20
C ASN A 48 6.15 -10.09 -0.67
N GLY A 49 7.42 -9.93 -0.30
CA GLY A 49 8.27 -11.00 0.23
C GLY A 49 9.18 -11.64 -0.83
N GLU A 50 8.85 -11.45 -2.11
CA GLU A 50 9.65 -11.93 -3.24
C GLU A 50 10.28 -10.76 -4.00
N VAL A 51 9.49 -9.71 -4.25
CA VAL A 51 9.91 -8.56 -5.06
C VAL A 51 9.52 -7.23 -4.41
N ARG A 52 10.29 -6.19 -4.73
CA ARG A 52 9.89 -4.82 -4.44
C ARG A 52 8.77 -4.41 -5.38
N LEU A 53 7.67 -3.97 -4.78
CA LEU A 53 6.50 -3.51 -5.49
C LEU A 53 6.72 -2.06 -5.96
N ASN A 54 6.33 -1.79 -7.19
CA ASN A 54 6.24 -0.45 -7.75
C ASN A 54 4.79 -0.04 -8.02
N THR A 55 3.82 -0.87 -7.62
CA THR A 55 2.40 -0.58 -7.76
C THR A 55 1.93 0.40 -6.68
N ILE A 56 0.96 1.23 -7.03
CA ILE A 56 0.17 2.02 -6.09
C ILE A 56 -1.27 1.53 -6.20
N GLU A 57 -1.87 1.20 -5.06
CA GLU A 57 -3.28 0.84 -4.97
C GLU A 57 -3.99 1.71 -3.93
N ARG A 58 -5.30 1.81 -4.07
CA ARG A 58 -6.13 2.73 -3.30
C ARG A 58 -7.35 2.05 -2.75
N TYR A 59 -7.65 2.32 -1.48
CA TYR A 59 -8.83 1.86 -0.78
C TYR A 59 -9.93 2.92 -0.78
N SER A 60 -11.12 2.51 -1.21
CA SER A 60 -12.37 3.25 -1.07
C SER A 60 -13.06 2.83 0.22
N ILE A 61 -13.26 3.78 1.15
CA ILE A 61 -13.96 3.52 2.42
C ILE A 61 -15.45 3.27 2.16
N THR A 62 -16.06 3.96 1.19
CA THR A 62 -17.47 3.80 0.85
C THR A 62 -17.76 2.44 0.27
N ASP A 63 -16.85 1.93 -0.56
CA ASP A 63 -17.06 0.69 -1.31
C ASP A 63 -16.40 -0.52 -0.63
N ASN A 64 -15.66 -0.28 0.46
CA ASN A 64 -14.80 -1.26 1.13
C ASN A 64 -13.98 -2.05 0.10
N LYS A 65 -13.19 -1.36 -0.72
CA LYS A 65 -12.52 -2.01 -1.86
C LYS A 65 -11.20 -1.36 -2.22
N TRP A 66 -10.21 -2.21 -2.52
CA TRP A 66 -8.94 -1.79 -3.11
C TRP A 66 -8.99 -1.82 -4.64
N THR A 67 -8.38 -0.82 -5.27
CA THR A 67 -8.22 -0.73 -6.73
C THR A 67 -6.79 -0.34 -7.08
N LEU A 68 -6.21 -0.97 -8.10
CA LEU A 68 -4.91 -0.57 -8.63
C LEU A 68 -5.02 0.83 -9.24
N VAL A 69 -4.16 1.76 -8.82
CA VAL A 69 -4.11 3.13 -9.33
C VAL A 69 -3.12 3.22 -10.48
N CYS A 70 -1.87 2.82 -10.23
CA CYS A 70 -0.81 2.90 -11.24
C CYS A 70 0.40 2.04 -10.89
N ILE A 71 1.35 2.00 -11.82
CA ILE A 71 2.67 1.41 -11.65
C ILE A 71 3.71 2.53 -11.74
N GLN A 72 4.45 2.76 -10.66
CA GLN A 72 5.50 3.76 -10.58
C GLN A 72 6.64 3.40 -11.54
N LYS A 73 7.03 4.40 -12.35
CA LYS A 73 8.19 4.32 -13.23
C LYS A 73 9.45 4.62 -12.41
N LYS A 74 10.49 3.78 -12.56
CA LYS A 74 11.82 4.08 -12.01
C LYS A 74 12.37 5.32 -12.71
N LYS A 75 12.90 6.28 -11.95
CA LYS A 75 13.68 7.39 -12.50
C LYS A 75 14.99 6.80 -13.05
N LYS A 76 15.33 7.05 -14.32
CA LYS A 76 16.69 6.75 -14.82
C LYS A 76 17.66 7.66 -14.09
N LYS A 77 18.71 7.10 -13.49
CA LYS A 77 19.84 7.90 -13.00
C LYS A 77 20.62 8.36 -14.23
N GLU A 78 20.55 9.63 -14.59
CA GLU A 78 21.51 10.23 -15.50
C GLU A 78 22.82 10.43 -14.73
N ILE A 79 23.84 9.66 -15.09
CA ILE A 79 25.18 9.83 -14.53
C ILE A 79 25.84 10.93 -15.36
N PHE A 80 25.84 12.15 -14.84
CA PHE A 80 26.65 13.22 -15.40
C PHE A 80 28.11 12.99 -14.97
N TYR A 81 28.95 12.53 -15.88
CA TYR A 81 30.40 12.65 -15.72
C TYR A 81 30.72 14.15 -15.81
N ARG A 82 31.19 14.74 -14.69
CA ARG A 82 31.81 16.06 -14.73
C ARG A 82 33.23 15.89 -15.24
N SER A 83 33.51 16.48 -16.40
CA SER A 83 34.85 16.74 -16.94
C SER A 83 35.57 17.80 -16.12
#